data_AF-A0A944Y8J6-F1
#
_entry.id   AF-A0A944Y8J6-F1
#
_cell.length_a   1.000
_cell.length_b   1.000
_cell.length_c   1.000
_cell.angle_alpha   90.00
_cell.angle_beta   90.00
_cell.angle_gamma   90.00
#
_symmetry.space_group_name_H-M   'P 1'
#
loop_
_entity.id
_entity.type
_entity.pdbx_description
1 polymer ?
#
loop_
_entity_poly.entity_id
_entity_poly.type
_entity_poly.pdbx_seq_one_letter_code
_entity_poly.pdbx_strand_id
1 'polypeptide(L)'
;MNITRNCPVCNFSSNTLIYNNKFAPISGIQLSNMLVECDKCCFYFCDRIPDEKTYAGYYANLSKYDVVGADVNPIDNLRVEAGAKLVNRFVDKSAKVVDIGCGNSALLGNLKSQGYTKLIGIDPAKNCSERAKTYGIQDVYCGSIVDFDL
;
A
#
# COMPACT_ATOMS: atom_id res chain seq x y z
N MET A 1 10.25 -17.49 22.24
CA MET A 1 9.36 -16.56 21.51
C MET A 1 8.70 -17.38 20.43
N ASN A 2 7.38 -17.51 20.45
CA ASN A 2 6.69 -18.47 19.60
C ASN A 2 6.06 -17.73 18.42
N ILE A 3 6.08 -18.38 17.24
CA ILE A 3 5.39 -17.89 16.06
C ILE A 3 3.91 -18.23 16.23
N THR A 4 3.03 -17.24 16.10
CA THR A 4 1.59 -17.43 16.39
C THR A 4 0.70 -17.29 15.16
N ARG A 5 1.17 -16.62 14.10
CA ARG A 5 0.39 -16.38 12.89
C ARG A 5 0.58 -17.50 11.87
N ASN A 6 -0.53 -18.02 11.32
CA ASN A 6 -0.51 -18.91 10.17
C ASN A 6 -0.03 -18.18 8.90
N CYS A 7 0.53 -18.92 7.94
CA CYS A 7 0.92 -18.38 6.65
C CYS A 7 -0.25 -17.65 5.97
N PRO A 8 -0.11 -16.38 5.56
CA PRO A 8 -1.21 -15.63 4.93
C PRO A 8 -1.55 -16.11 3.50
N VAL A 9 -0.70 -16.95 2.90
CA VAL A 9 -0.90 -17.47 1.54
C VAL A 9 -1.55 -18.85 1.55
N CYS A 10 -1.06 -19.78 2.37
CA CYS A 10 -1.54 -21.18 2.37
C CYS A 10 -2.18 -21.63 3.69
N ASN A 11 -2.29 -20.72 4.67
CA ASN A 11 -2.85 -20.96 6.01
C ASN A 11 -2.17 -22.08 6.83
N PHE A 12 -0.96 -22.48 6.45
CA PHE A 12 -0.19 -23.47 7.20
C PHE A 12 0.35 -22.88 8.51
N SER A 13 0.34 -23.68 9.58
CA SER A 13 0.67 -23.23 10.93
C SER A 13 2.14 -23.45 11.31
N SER A 14 2.84 -24.38 10.66
CA SER A 14 4.28 -24.58 10.87
C SER A 14 5.08 -23.58 10.05
N ASN A 15 5.91 -22.82 10.75
CA ASN A 15 6.73 -21.77 10.16
C ASN A 15 8.08 -21.70 10.89
N THR A 16 9.11 -21.31 10.15
CA THR A 16 10.49 -21.18 10.65
C THR A 16 10.83 -19.71 10.89
N LEU A 17 11.43 -19.41 12.05
CA LEU A 17 11.93 -18.07 12.36
C LEU A 17 13.21 -17.80 11.54
N ILE A 18 13.19 -16.73 10.75
CA ILE A 18 14.34 -16.30 9.95
C ILE A 18 15.10 -15.19 10.67
N TYR A 19 14.39 -14.19 11.17
CA TYR A 19 15.02 -13.04 11.82
C TYR A 19 14.10 -12.37 12.83
N ASN A 20 14.67 -11.92 13.96
CA ASN A 20 13.94 -11.14 14.95
C ASN A 20 14.25 -9.66 14.78
N ASN A 21 13.34 -8.94 14.12
CA ASN A 21 13.52 -7.56 13.74
C ASN A 21 13.15 -6.62 14.89
N LYS A 22 14.15 -5.88 15.40
CA LYS A 22 13.99 -4.95 16.52
C LYS A 22 14.09 -3.52 16.01
N PHE A 23 13.01 -2.77 16.17
CA PHE A 23 12.93 -1.37 15.80
C PHE A 23 12.77 -0.48 17.04
N ALA A 24 13.28 0.75 16.93
CA ALA A 24 12.89 1.80 17.85
C ALA A 24 11.38 2.13 17.63
N PRO A 25 10.61 2.40 18.70
CA PRO A 25 9.23 2.82 18.54
C PRO A 25 9.12 4.13 17.77
N ILE A 26 8.12 4.25 16.89
CA ILE A 26 7.81 5.49 16.17
C ILE A 26 6.56 6.08 16.78
N SER A 27 6.66 7.26 17.41
CA SER A 27 5.57 7.91 18.12
C SER A 27 4.83 6.99 19.11
N GLY A 28 5.60 6.16 19.83
CA GLY A 28 5.07 5.19 20.80
C GLY A 28 4.56 3.87 20.20
N ILE A 29 4.50 3.75 18.87
CA ILE A 29 4.09 2.52 18.18
C ILE A 29 5.30 1.60 18.01
N GLN A 30 5.19 0.37 18.54
CA GLN A 30 6.20 -0.67 18.37
C GLN A 30 5.95 -1.46 17.09
N LEU A 31 6.91 -1.41 16.15
CA LEU A 31 6.84 -2.10 14.86
C LEU A 31 7.77 -3.32 14.76
N SER A 32 8.50 -3.63 15.84
CA SER A 32 9.33 -4.85 15.96
C SER A 32 8.50 -6.08 15.62
N ASN A 33 9.05 -6.96 14.79
CA ASN A 33 8.36 -8.12 14.25
C ASN A 33 9.34 -9.29 14.07
N MET A 34 8.81 -10.47 13.76
CA MET A 34 9.61 -11.62 13.37
C MET A 34 9.43 -11.88 11.88
N LEU A 35 10.52 -11.91 11.12
CA LEU A 35 10.51 -12.43 9.76
C LEU A 35 10.47 -13.95 9.85
N VAL A 36 9.45 -14.56 9.26
CA VAL A 36 9.20 -16.01 9.30
C VAL A 36 9.00 -16.53 7.88
N GLU A 37 9.38 -17.79 7.66
CA GLU A 37 9.16 -18.53 6.42
C GLU A 37 8.14 -19.64 6.66
N CYS A 38 7.19 -19.82 5.75
CA CYS A 38 6.26 -20.94 5.82
C CYS A 38 6.92 -22.25 5.38
N ASP A 39 6.85 -23.29 6.22
CA ASP A 39 7.48 -24.60 5.93
C ASP A 39 6.77 -25.38 4.80
N LYS A 40 5.61 -24.90 4.32
CA LYS A 40 4.84 -25.53 3.24
C LYS A 40 5.00 -24.84 1.89
N CYS A 41 4.82 -23.51 1.84
CA CYS A 41 4.84 -22.77 0.57
C CYS A 41 6.05 -21.83 0.43
N CYS A 42 6.96 -21.81 1.40
CA CYS A 42 8.16 -20.96 1.42
C CYS A 42 7.86 -19.44 1.33
N PHE A 43 6.63 -19.01 1.65
CA PHE A 43 6.31 -17.60 1.69
C PHE A 43 6.91 -16.95 2.95
N TYR A 44 7.61 -15.84 2.75
CA TYR A 44 8.14 -15.02 3.84
C TYR A 44 7.10 -13.99 4.29
N PHE A 45 6.87 -13.90 5.59
CA PHE A 45 5.93 -12.93 6.17
C PHE A 45 6.40 -12.44 7.54
N CYS A 46 5.74 -11.40 8.04
CA CYS A 46 5.99 -10.89 9.40
C CYS A 46 4.98 -11.50 10.39
N ASP A 47 5.49 -12.09 11.46
CA ASP A 47 4.73 -12.41 12.66
C ASP A 47 4.93 -11.34 13.74
N ARG A 48 3.99 -11.29 14.70
CA ARG A 48 3.92 -10.24 15.74
C ARG A 48 3.88 -8.83 15.17
N ILE A 49 3.09 -8.65 14.12
CA ILE A 49 2.72 -7.30 13.65
C ILE A 49 1.71 -6.67 14.61
N PRO A 50 1.64 -5.33 14.67
CA PRO A 50 0.57 -4.64 15.40
C PRO A 50 -0.81 -5.08 14.92
N ASP A 51 -1.82 -4.92 15.78
CA ASP A 51 -3.21 -5.05 15.35
C ASP A 51 -3.57 -4.03 14.25
N GLU A 52 -4.62 -4.34 13.51
CA GLU A 52 -5.06 -3.53 12.36
C GLU A 52 -5.34 -2.07 12.72
N LYS A 53 -5.94 -1.81 13.88
CA LYS A 53 -6.25 -0.45 14.33
C LYS A 53 -4.98 0.35 14.60
N THR A 54 -4.01 -0.26 15.27
CA THR A 54 -2.70 0.34 15.54
C THR A 54 -1.94 0.60 14.24
N TYR A 55 -1.97 -0.37 13.32
CA TYR A 55 -1.27 -0.28 12.03
C TYR A 55 -1.89 0.77 11.11
N ALA A 56 -3.22 0.83 11.03
CA ALA A 56 -3.96 1.87 10.30
C ALA A 56 -3.67 3.26 10.88
N GLY A 57 -3.65 3.40 12.21
CA GLY A 57 -3.29 4.65 12.88
C GLY A 57 -1.87 5.13 12.55
N TYR A 58 -0.91 4.21 12.43
CA TYR A 58 0.44 4.52 11.95
C TYR A 58 0.41 5.04 10.51
N TYR A 59 -0.27 4.36 9.58
CA TYR A 59 -0.29 4.80 8.18
C TYR A 59 -1.00 6.13 7.96
N ALA A 60 -2.09 6.38 8.68
CA ALA A 60 -2.90 7.59 8.55
C ALA A 60 -2.27 8.86 9.12
N ASN A 61 -1.28 8.75 10.03
CA ASN A 61 -0.75 9.91 10.76
C ASN A 61 0.79 10.00 10.81
N LEU A 62 1.50 8.91 10.48
CA LEU A 62 2.94 8.79 10.72
C LEU A 62 3.71 8.17 9.55
N SER A 63 3.04 7.76 8.47
CA SER A 63 3.75 7.15 7.35
C SER A 63 4.60 8.17 6.59
N LYS A 64 5.67 7.66 6.00
CA LYS A 64 6.65 8.41 5.20
C LYS A 64 6.04 9.22 4.03
N TYR A 65 4.77 8.99 3.71
CA TYR A 65 4.06 9.63 2.61
C TYR A 65 3.47 11.01 2.96
N ASP A 66 3.55 11.42 4.23
CA ASP A 66 3.09 12.74 4.69
C ASP A 66 4.11 13.87 4.47
N VAL A 67 5.17 13.67 3.67
CA VAL A 67 6.07 14.77 3.30
C VAL A 67 5.39 15.66 2.26
N VAL A 68 4.57 16.58 2.76
CA VAL A 68 4.08 17.74 2.01
C VAL A 68 5.29 18.51 1.49
N GLY A 69 5.43 18.60 0.16
CA GLY A 69 6.49 19.39 -0.48
C GLY A 69 7.80 18.66 -0.77
N ALA A 70 7.89 17.33 -0.60
CA ALA A 70 8.96 16.60 -1.27
C ALA A 70 8.66 16.60 -2.78
N ASP A 71 9.53 17.25 -3.56
CA ASP A 71 9.56 17.07 -5.01
C ASP A 71 9.42 15.58 -5.33
N VAL A 72 8.56 15.26 -6.32
CA VAL A 72 8.39 13.88 -6.76
C VAL A 72 9.78 13.36 -7.09
N ASN A 73 10.26 12.41 -6.29
CA ASN A 73 11.58 11.84 -6.47
C ASN A 73 11.64 11.36 -7.93
N PRO A 74 12.69 11.67 -8.72
CA PRO A 74 12.80 11.19 -10.09
C PRO A 74 12.59 9.67 -10.23
N ILE A 75 12.94 8.90 -9.19
CA ILE A 75 12.67 7.45 -9.12
C ILE A 75 11.17 7.15 -9.04
N ASP A 76 10.38 7.96 -8.34
CA ASP A 76 8.92 7.77 -8.24
C ASP A 76 8.24 8.04 -9.59
N ASN A 77 8.72 9.01 -10.36
CA ASN A 77 8.26 9.19 -11.75
C ASN A 77 8.55 7.96 -12.61
N LEU A 78 9.75 7.37 -12.51
CA LEU A 78 10.09 6.14 -13.23
C LEU A 78 9.18 4.96 -12.84
N ARG A 79 8.84 4.83 -11.55
CA ARG A 79 7.90 3.79 -11.07
C ARG A 79 6.49 4.02 -11.62
N VAL A 80 6.01 5.26 -11.58
CA VAL A 80 4.70 5.65 -12.11
C VAL A 80 4.60 5.36 -13.61
N GLU A 81 5.62 5.74 -14.38
CA GLU A 81 5.68 5.47 -15.83
C GLU A 81 5.72 3.98 -16.14
N ALA A 82 6.49 3.20 -15.38
CA ALA A 82 6.55 1.75 -15.53
C ALA A 82 5.18 1.10 -15.24
N GLY A 83 4.50 1.55 -14.19
CA GLY A 83 3.14 1.11 -13.86
C GLY A 83 2.14 1.44 -14.97
N ALA A 84 2.13 2.69 -15.43
CA ALA A 84 1.24 3.11 -16.51
C ALA A 84 1.52 2.35 -17.83
N LYS A 85 2.78 2.08 -18.15
CA LYS A 85 3.17 1.25 -19.30
C LYS A 85 2.62 -0.17 -19.20
N LEU A 86 2.63 -0.76 -18.00
CA LEU A 86 2.05 -2.08 -17.77
C LEU A 86 0.53 -2.07 -17.99
N VAL A 87 -0.16 -1.08 -17.42
CA VAL A 87 -1.62 -0.93 -17.57
C VAL A 87 -1.99 -0.73 -19.05
N ASN A 88 -1.30 0.18 -19.76
CA ASN A 88 -1.52 0.43 -21.19
C ASN A 88 -1.37 -0.81 -22.08
N ARG A 89 -0.53 -1.76 -21.66
CA ARG A 89 -0.28 -2.97 -22.45
C ARG A 89 -1.48 -3.91 -22.46
N PHE A 90 -2.32 -3.86 -21.44
CA PHE A 90 -3.34 -4.88 -21.21
C PHE A 90 -4.76 -4.34 -20.94
N VAL A 91 -4.90 -3.04 -20.69
CA VAL A 91 -6.16 -2.46 -20.21
C VAL A 91 -6.63 -1.33 -21.13
N ASP A 92 -7.84 -1.48 -21.67
CA ASP A 92 -8.49 -0.46 -22.48
C ASP A 92 -8.78 0.83 -21.69
N LYS A 93 -8.72 1.97 -22.36
CA LYS A 93 -8.93 3.30 -21.75
C LYS A 93 -10.32 3.50 -21.14
N SER A 94 -11.30 2.73 -21.61
CA SER A 94 -12.69 2.77 -21.16
C SER A 94 -12.96 1.87 -19.94
N ALA A 95 -11.99 1.03 -19.55
CA ALA A 95 -12.08 0.15 -18.40
C ALA A 95 -12.09 0.95 -17.09
N LYS A 96 -12.69 0.37 -16.05
CA LYS A 96 -12.55 0.87 -14.69
C LYS A 96 -11.21 0.37 -14.14
N VAL A 97 -10.39 1.28 -13.63
CA VAL A 97 -9.11 0.96 -12.99
C VAL A 97 -9.20 1.37 -11.53
N VAL A 98 -8.90 0.44 -10.63
CA VAL A 98 -8.83 0.66 -9.18
C VAL A 98 -7.37 0.54 -8.74
N ASP A 99 -6.88 1.55 -8.03
CA ASP A 99 -5.55 1.57 -7.42
C ASP A 99 -5.68 1.51 -5.88
N ILE A 100 -5.29 0.37 -5.30
CA ILE A 100 -5.38 0.10 -3.85
C ILE A 100 -4.01 0.39 -3.23
N GLY A 101 -3.97 1.30 -2.25
CA GLY A 101 -2.74 1.90 -1.78
C GLY A 101 -2.22 2.96 -2.76
N CYS A 102 -3.13 3.81 -3.27
CA CYS A 102 -2.81 4.78 -4.33
C CYS A 102 -1.87 5.91 -3.89
N GLY A 103 -1.53 6.00 -2.59
CA GLY A 103 -0.61 6.97 -2.03
C GLY A 103 -0.99 8.40 -2.39
N ASN A 104 -0.09 9.12 -3.07
CA ASN A 104 -0.32 10.48 -3.54
C ASN A 104 -1.06 10.56 -4.90
N SER A 105 -1.69 9.47 -5.36
CA SER A 105 -2.43 9.39 -6.62
C SER A 105 -1.61 9.68 -7.89
N ALA A 106 -0.27 9.60 -7.84
CA ALA A 106 0.57 9.90 -9.00
C ALA A 106 0.36 8.92 -10.17
N LEU A 107 0.18 7.62 -9.89
CA LEU A 107 -0.14 6.64 -10.92
C LEU A 107 -1.48 6.95 -11.60
N LEU A 108 -2.52 7.24 -10.81
CA LEU A 108 -3.83 7.63 -11.32
C LEU A 108 -3.75 8.91 -12.17
N GLY A 109 -3.00 9.92 -11.73
CA GLY A 109 -2.76 11.15 -12.49
C GLY A 109 -2.09 10.88 -13.84
N ASN A 110 -1.09 10.00 -13.87
CA ASN A 110 -0.39 9.59 -15.09
C ASN A 110 -1.29 8.78 -16.05
N LEU A 111 -2.12 7.88 -15.52
CA LEU A 111 -3.13 7.18 -16.32
C LEU A 111 -4.15 8.16 -16.92
N LYS A 112 -4.60 9.14 -16.13
CA LYS A 112 -5.54 10.16 -16.61
C LYS A 112 -4.97 10.98 -17.76
N SER A 113 -3.71 11.42 -17.67
CA SER A 113 -3.07 12.18 -18.75
C SER A 113 -2.92 11.38 -20.05
N GLN A 114 -3.02 10.04 -19.96
CA GLN A 114 -3.00 9.12 -21.09
C GLN A 114 -4.40 8.65 -21.52
N GLY A 115 -5.46 9.31 -21.06
CA GLY A 115 -6.83 9.12 -21.56
C GLY A 115 -7.69 8.10 -20.81
N TYR A 116 -7.25 7.57 -19.67
CA TYR A 116 -8.14 6.78 -18.81
C TYR A 116 -9.19 7.69 -18.16
N THR A 117 -10.46 7.27 -18.18
CA THR A 117 -11.58 8.12 -17.71
C THR A 117 -12.29 7.60 -16.46
N LYS A 118 -12.09 6.34 -16.08
CA LYS A 118 -12.76 5.70 -14.94
C LYS A 118 -11.72 5.20 -13.94
N LEU A 119 -11.22 6.11 -13.12
CA LEU A 119 -10.10 5.91 -12.22
C LEU A 119 -10.58 6.01 -10.78
N ILE A 120 -10.34 4.96 -9.99
CA ILE A 120 -10.71 4.89 -8.58
C ILE A 120 -9.44 4.68 -7.75
N GLY A 121 -9.30 5.41 -6.65
CA GLY A 121 -8.19 5.26 -5.71
C GLY A 121 -8.66 5.00 -4.29
N ILE A 122 -7.94 4.15 -3.55
CA ILE A 122 -8.18 3.90 -2.13
C ILE A 122 -6.84 3.93 -1.41
N ASP A 123 -6.71 4.78 -0.40
CA ASP A 123 -5.52 4.81 0.46
C ASP A 123 -5.85 5.36 1.86
N PRO A 124 -5.31 4.80 2.96
CA PRO A 124 -5.56 5.32 4.30
C PRO A 124 -4.93 6.71 4.57
N ALA A 125 -3.99 7.17 3.74
CA ALA A 125 -3.36 8.47 3.88
C ALA A 125 -4.32 9.59 3.45
N LYS A 126 -4.50 10.60 4.31
CA LYS A 126 -5.45 11.71 4.09
C LYS A 126 -5.15 12.52 2.82
N ASN A 127 -3.88 12.58 2.41
CA ASN A 127 -3.44 13.40 1.28
C ASN A 127 -3.75 12.78 -0.09
N CYS A 128 -4.21 11.52 -0.14
CA CYS A 128 -4.47 10.81 -1.40
C CYS A 128 -5.51 11.50 -2.28
N SER A 129 -6.63 11.91 -1.67
CA SER A 129 -7.78 12.52 -2.33
C SER A 129 -7.49 13.97 -2.71
N GLU A 130 -6.84 14.75 -1.85
CA GLU A 130 -6.46 16.13 -2.16
C GLU A 130 -5.50 16.20 -3.35
N ARG A 131 -4.50 15.30 -3.40
CA ARG A 131 -3.59 15.25 -4.54
C ARG A 131 -4.30 14.78 -5.82
N ALA A 132 -5.22 13.82 -5.73
CA ALA A 132 -6.03 13.35 -6.86
C ALA A 132 -6.83 14.48 -7.52
N LYS A 133 -7.40 15.39 -6.72
CA LYS A 133 -8.13 16.57 -7.22
C LYS A 133 -7.25 17.47 -8.08
N THR A 134 -5.94 17.56 -7.82
CA THR A 134 -5.00 18.33 -8.67
C THR A 134 -4.81 17.73 -10.06
N TYR A 135 -5.09 16.42 -10.23
CA TYR A 135 -5.20 15.75 -11.53
C TYR A 135 -6.63 15.77 -12.10
N GLY A 136 -7.59 16.37 -11.37
CA GLY A 136 -9.01 16.39 -11.69
C GLY A 136 -9.72 15.05 -11.48
N ILE A 137 -9.20 14.18 -10.62
CA ILE A 137 -9.81 12.88 -10.30
C ILE A 137 -10.63 13.06 -9.02
N GLN A 138 -11.89 12.62 -9.04
CA GLN A 138 -12.83 12.78 -7.92
C GLN A 138 -13.04 11.50 -7.12
N ASP A 139 -12.93 10.33 -7.76
CA ASP A 139 -13.21 9.03 -7.15
C ASP A 139 -12.00 8.46 -6.39
N VAL A 140 -11.43 9.24 -5.47
CA VAL A 140 -10.35 8.79 -4.58
C VAL A 140 -10.78 8.92 -3.13
N TYR A 141 -10.71 7.81 -2.39
CA TYR A 141 -11.26 7.67 -1.05
C TYR A 141 -10.17 7.41 -0.02
N CYS A 142 -10.28 8.11 1.11
CA CYS A 142 -9.41 7.89 2.26
C CYS A 142 -9.96 6.70 3.07
N GLY A 143 -9.26 5.56 3.06
CA GLY A 143 -9.69 4.35 3.76
C GLY A 143 -8.85 3.12 3.42
N SER A 144 -9.09 2.01 4.13
CA SER A 144 -8.56 0.69 3.82
C SER A 144 -9.50 -0.05 2.86
N ILE A 145 -9.01 -1.07 2.15
CA ILE A 145 -9.84 -1.85 1.22
C ILE A 145 -11.05 -2.50 1.92
N VAL A 146 -10.92 -2.82 3.21
CA VAL A 146 -12.00 -3.43 4.02
C VAL A 146 -13.15 -2.46 4.31
N ASP A 147 -12.95 -1.17 4.10
CA ASP A 147 -13.98 -0.14 4.31
C ASP A 147 -14.94 -0.01 3.11
N PHE A 148 -14.64 -0.69 2.00
CA PHE A 148 -15.39 -0.57 0.74
C PHE A 148 -15.94 -1.93 0.29
N ASP A 149 -17.19 -1.93 -0.16
CA ASP A 149 -17.84 -3.09 -0.79
C ASP A 149 -17.56 -3.01 -2.30
N LEU A 150 -16.42 -3.57 -2.73
CA LEU A 150 -15.89 -3.49 -4.10
C LEU A 150 -16.30 -4.68 -4.98
#